data_AF-A0A9C7VYE7-F1
#
_entry.id   AF-A0A9C7VYE7-F1
#
_cell.length_a   1.000
_cell.length_b   1.000
_cell.length_c   1.000
_cell.angle_alpha   90.00
_cell.angle_beta   90.00
_cell.angle_gamma   90.00
#
_symmetry.space_group_name_H-M   'P 1'
#
loop_
_entity.id
_entity.type
_entity.pdbx_description
1 polymer ?
#
loop_
_entity_poly.entity_id
_entity_poly.type
_entity_poly.pdbx_seq_one_letter_code
_entity_poly.pdbx_strand_id
1 'polypeptide(L)'
;MRQLWGTIREQRWASVGLAILILFGALAALAPYLSPYNPEEMYTPMLPSSRLHLLGTNDIGQDILSELLYGARFSLLIGFLSAVLSTAIGLSLGLISGYWDGLGFAIMRMVDLFLAIPRFPLIILMAAFLRPGLKTLLLFFVLFGWPRTTRLVRSQILSERERGYVDAARLVGASELRILARHLLPSSIPISLVRFIMEFQHVILAESGLSFLGLGD
;
A
#
# COMPACT_ATOMS: atom_id res chain seq x y z
N MET A 1 16.44 14.91 -0.91
CA MET A 1 16.12 14.73 -2.35
C MET A 1 17.37 14.56 -3.22
N ARG A 2 18.38 15.46 -3.22
CA ARG A 2 19.58 15.31 -4.08
C ARG A 2 20.33 13.98 -3.92
N GLN A 3 20.44 13.45 -2.70
CA GLN A 3 21.07 12.13 -2.46
C GLN A 3 20.27 10.96 -3.07
N LEU A 4 18.92 10.98 -3.01
CA LEU A 4 18.08 9.94 -3.61
C LEU A 4 18.27 9.86 -5.14
N TRP A 5 18.34 11.01 -5.82
CA TRP A 5 18.57 11.07 -7.26
C TRP A 5 19.99 10.59 -7.65
N GLY A 6 20.99 10.80 -6.79
CA GLY A 6 22.32 10.23 -6.96
C GLY A 6 22.31 8.71 -6.88
N THR A 7 21.67 8.16 -5.85
CA THR A 7 21.58 6.70 -5.64
C THR A 7 20.82 5.98 -6.76
N ILE A 8 19.75 6.58 -7.29
CA ILE A 8 18.98 6.00 -8.41
C ILE A 8 19.81 5.92 -9.69
N ARG A 9 20.65 6.93 -9.97
CA ARG A 9 21.55 6.95 -11.14
C ARG A 9 22.72 5.99 -11.01
N GLU A 10 23.22 5.76 -9.80
CA GLU A 10 24.33 4.84 -9.56
C GLU A 10 23.88 3.37 -9.56
N GLN A 11 22.65 3.07 -9.16
CA GLN A 11 22.11 1.71 -9.13
C GLN A 11 21.20 1.40 -10.32
N ARG A 12 21.70 0.58 -11.26
CA ARG A 12 20.97 0.16 -12.47
C ARG A 12 19.58 -0.42 -12.16
N TRP A 13 19.45 -1.21 -11.10
CA TRP A 13 18.18 -1.81 -10.69
C TRP A 13 17.14 -0.78 -10.21
N ALA A 14 17.57 0.28 -9.53
CA ALA A 14 16.69 1.36 -9.09
C ALA A 14 16.12 2.13 -10.29
N SER A 15 16.96 2.37 -11.31
CA SER A 15 16.52 3.00 -12.57
C SER A 15 15.52 2.14 -13.35
N VAL A 16 15.75 0.82 -13.44
CA VAL A 16 14.81 -0.12 -14.09
C VAL A 16 13.46 -0.14 -13.36
N GLY A 17 13.47 -0.26 -12.03
CA GLY A 17 12.25 -0.25 -11.23
C GLY A 17 11.46 1.07 -11.39
N LEU A 18 12.15 2.21 -11.42
CA LEU A 18 11.53 3.51 -11.65
C LEU A 18 10.91 3.60 -13.05
N ALA A 19 11.58 3.09 -14.08
CA ALA A 19 11.05 3.07 -15.45
C ALA A 19 9.77 2.23 -15.54
N ILE A 20 9.73 1.06 -14.88
CA ILE A 20 8.55 0.20 -14.82
C ILE A 20 7.38 0.92 -14.12
N LEU A 21 7.64 1.55 -12.97
CA LEU A 21 6.61 2.32 -12.25
C LEU A 21 6.06 3.49 -13.08
N ILE A 22 6.93 4.22 -13.79
CA ILE A 22 6.52 5.31 -14.67
C ILE A 22 5.68 4.77 -15.83
N LEU A 23 6.08 3.65 -16.44
CA LEU A 23 5.34 3.03 -17.54
C LEU A 23 3.92 2.64 -17.11
N PHE A 24 3.78 1.84 -16.05
CA PHE A 24 2.45 1.42 -15.58
C PHE A 24 1.62 2.58 -15.04
N GLY A 25 2.25 3.53 -14.35
CA GLY A 25 1.58 4.75 -13.91
C GLY A 25 1.07 5.59 -15.07
N ALA A 26 1.84 5.71 -16.15
CA ALA A 26 1.43 6.43 -17.36
C ALA A 26 0.30 5.70 -18.09
N LEU A 27 0.38 4.38 -18.26
CA LEU A 27 -0.70 3.58 -18.85
C LEU A 27 -2.02 3.72 -18.09
N ALA A 28 -1.97 3.64 -16.76
CA ALA A 28 -3.12 3.83 -15.89
C ALA A 28 -3.69 5.26 -15.96
N ALA A 29 -2.83 6.29 -15.95
CA ALA A 29 -3.27 7.67 -16.02
C ALA A 29 -3.88 8.03 -17.38
N LEU A 30 -3.32 7.48 -18.46
CA LEU A 30 -3.77 7.68 -19.83
C LEU A 30 -4.84 6.68 -20.27
N ALA A 31 -5.31 5.79 -19.38
CA ALA A 31 -6.35 4.81 -19.70
C ALA A 31 -7.58 5.41 -20.42
N PRO A 32 -8.15 6.57 -20.01
CA PRO A 32 -9.29 7.16 -20.72
C PRO A 32 -9.03 7.59 -22.16
N TYR A 33 -7.75 7.79 -22.52
CA TYR A 33 -7.34 8.21 -23.86
C TYR A 33 -6.76 7.04 -24.68
N LEU A 34 -6.23 6.02 -24.02
CA LEU A 34 -5.64 4.83 -24.65
C LEU A 34 -6.66 3.70 -24.85
N SER A 35 -7.74 3.68 -24.06
CA SER A 35 -8.76 2.66 -24.15
C SER A 35 -9.58 2.82 -25.44
N PRO A 36 -9.62 1.80 -26.32
CA PRO A 36 -10.41 1.87 -27.55
C PRO A 36 -11.92 1.82 -27.28
N TYR A 37 -12.33 1.16 -26.19
CA TYR A 37 -13.74 0.96 -25.83
C TYR A 37 -13.99 1.30 -24.35
N ASN A 38 -15.28 1.36 -23.98
CA ASN A 38 -15.68 1.43 -22.58
C ASN A 38 -15.45 0.05 -21.93
N PRO A 39 -14.74 -0.06 -20.79
CA PRO A 39 -14.46 -1.34 -20.14
C PRO A 39 -15.71 -2.10 -19.68
N GLU A 40 -16.85 -1.43 -19.49
CA GLU A 40 -18.12 -2.06 -19.08
C GLU A 40 -19.00 -2.49 -20.27
N GLU A 41 -18.62 -2.12 -21.50
CA GLU A 41 -19.42 -2.42 -22.68
C GLU A 41 -19.23 -3.89 -23.12
N MET A 42 -20.36 -4.58 -23.32
CA MET A 42 -20.37 -6.00 -23.67
C MET A 42 -20.55 -6.17 -25.18
N TYR A 43 -19.61 -6.90 -25.79
CA TYR A 43 -19.62 -7.31 -27.19
C TYR A 43 -19.85 -8.83 -27.30
N THR A 44 -19.42 -9.44 -28.41
CA THR A 44 -19.46 -10.90 -28.55
C THR A 44 -18.44 -11.53 -27.59
N PRO A 45 -18.83 -12.51 -26.75
CA PRO A 45 -17.91 -13.23 -25.88
C PRO A 45 -16.83 -14.00 -26.62
N MET A 46 -15.66 -14.13 -25.98
CA MET A 46 -14.53 -14.97 -26.44
C MET A 46 -14.09 -14.70 -27.88
N LEU A 47 -14.12 -13.44 -28.34
CA LEU A 47 -13.55 -13.07 -29.62
C LEU A 47 -12.02 -13.19 -29.55
N PRO A 48 -11.38 -13.75 -30.59
CA PRO A 48 -9.93 -13.75 -30.69
C PRO A 48 -9.39 -12.32 -30.92
N SER A 49 -8.07 -12.15 -30.77
CA SER A 49 -7.42 -10.89 -31.10
C SER A 49 -7.68 -10.48 -32.55
N SER A 50 -8.08 -9.22 -32.73
CA SER A 50 -8.46 -8.65 -34.02
C SER A 50 -8.14 -7.16 -34.07
N ARG A 51 -8.30 -6.53 -35.24
CA ARG A 51 -8.11 -5.08 -35.37
C ARG A 51 -9.16 -4.25 -34.63
N LEU A 52 -10.34 -4.84 -34.37
CA LEU A 52 -11.37 -4.23 -33.54
C LEU A 52 -11.00 -4.43 -32.08
N HIS A 53 -10.87 -5.68 -31.63
CA HIS A 53 -10.46 -6.01 -30.26
C HIS A 53 -9.01 -6.50 -30.24
N LEU A 54 -8.06 -5.60 -29.96
CA LEU A 54 -6.62 -5.87 -30.06
C LEU A 54 -6.16 -7.09 -29.25
N LEU A 55 -6.75 -7.30 -28.08
CA LEU A 55 -6.49 -8.46 -27.22
C LEU A 55 -7.64 -9.46 -27.18
N GLY A 56 -8.69 -9.25 -27.98
CA GLY A 56 -9.92 -10.05 -27.93
C GLY A 56 -10.87 -9.61 -26.82
N THR A 57 -11.92 -10.40 -26.60
CA THR A 57 -12.91 -10.17 -25.54
C THR A 57 -12.92 -11.28 -24.50
N ASN A 58 -13.33 -10.96 -23.27
CA ASN A 58 -13.45 -11.92 -22.18
C ASN A 58 -14.70 -12.83 -22.33
N ASP A 59 -14.96 -13.67 -21.33
CA ASP A 59 -16.07 -14.65 -21.30
C ASP A 59 -17.47 -14.01 -21.25
N ILE A 60 -17.56 -12.74 -20.84
CA ILE A 60 -18.79 -11.95 -20.85
C ILE A 60 -18.83 -10.89 -21.97
N GLY A 61 -17.80 -10.84 -22.81
CA GLY A 61 -17.76 -10.01 -24.02
C GLY A 61 -17.11 -8.64 -23.87
N GLN A 62 -16.48 -8.30 -22.74
CA GLN A 62 -15.79 -7.01 -22.59
C GLN A 62 -14.42 -7.03 -23.29
N ASP A 63 -13.97 -5.87 -23.76
CA ASP A 63 -12.67 -5.71 -24.43
C ASP A 63 -11.50 -5.80 -23.43
N ILE A 64 -10.64 -6.81 -23.61
CA ILE A 64 -9.57 -7.13 -22.65
C ILE A 64 -8.54 -6.00 -22.53
N LEU A 65 -8.24 -5.28 -23.62
CA LEU A 65 -7.28 -4.17 -23.57
C LEU A 65 -7.82 -3.01 -22.74
N SER A 66 -9.08 -2.67 -22.95
CA SER A 66 -9.79 -1.63 -22.21
C SER A 66 -9.87 -1.99 -20.72
N GLU A 67 -10.21 -3.24 -20.40
CA GLU A 67 -10.20 -3.76 -19.03
C GLU A 67 -8.82 -3.70 -18.38
N LEU A 68 -7.75 -4.09 -19.09
CA LEU A 68 -6.39 -4.05 -18.54
C LEU A 68 -5.94 -2.63 -18.19
N LEU A 69 -6.26 -1.64 -19.03
CA LEU A 69 -5.88 -0.25 -18.78
C LEU A 69 -6.64 0.35 -17.59
N TYR A 70 -7.95 0.14 -17.53
CA TYR A 70 -8.78 0.61 -16.43
C TYR A 70 -8.54 -0.16 -15.13
N GLY A 71 -8.33 -1.47 -15.20
CA GLY A 71 -7.93 -2.32 -14.09
C GLY A 71 -6.59 -1.88 -13.49
N ALA A 72 -5.58 -1.63 -14.34
CA ALA A 72 -4.30 -1.08 -13.88
C ALA A 72 -4.47 0.25 -13.12
N ARG A 73 -5.37 1.13 -13.59
CA ARG A 73 -5.70 2.37 -12.87
C ARG A 73 -6.32 2.11 -11.52
N PHE A 74 -7.28 1.19 -11.44
CA PHE A 74 -7.94 0.84 -10.19
C PHE A 74 -6.96 0.22 -9.19
N SER A 75 -6.23 -0.84 -9.59
CA SER A 75 -5.28 -1.56 -8.74
C SER A 75 -4.13 -0.66 -8.23
N LEU A 76 -3.60 0.23 -9.07
CA LEU A 76 -2.55 1.16 -8.65
C LEU A 76 -3.08 2.20 -7.65
N LEU A 77 -4.28 2.73 -7.87
CA LEU A 77 -4.86 3.74 -6.98
C LEU A 77 -5.14 3.14 -5.60
N ILE A 78 -5.80 1.99 -5.55
CA ILE A 78 -6.13 1.34 -4.28
C ILE A 78 -4.87 0.85 -3.56
N GLY A 79 -3.96 0.19 -4.27
CA GLY A 79 -2.68 -0.26 -3.73
C GLY A 79 -1.90 0.89 -3.10
N PHE A 80 -1.79 2.01 -3.82
CA PHE A 80 -1.04 3.17 -3.36
C PHE A 80 -1.69 3.84 -2.14
N LEU A 81 -2.98 4.16 -2.22
CA LEU A 81 -3.69 4.85 -1.13
C LEU A 81 -3.74 4.00 0.14
N SER A 82 -4.05 2.70 0.02
CA SER A 82 -4.06 1.78 1.16
C SER A 82 -2.67 1.69 1.80
N ALA A 83 -1.62 1.52 1.00
CA ALA A 83 -0.26 1.41 1.51
C ALA A 83 0.20 2.69 2.22
N VAL A 84 -0.07 3.87 1.65
CA VAL A 84 0.27 5.16 2.27
C VAL A 84 -0.44 5.30 3.61
N LEU A 85 -1.77 5.12 3.64
CA LEU A 85 -2.58 5.35 4.83
C LEU A 85 -2.27 4.32 5.93
N SER A 86 -2.20 3.03 5.61
CA SER A 86 -1.83 1.99 6.58
C SER A 86 -0.44 2.20 7.14
N THR A 87 0.53 2.58 6.30
CA THR A 87 1.90 2.83 6.76
C THR A 87 1.98 4.08 7.61
N ALA A 88 1.29 5.16 7.25
CA ALA A 88 1.24 6.40 8.02
C ALA A 88 0.61 6.18 9.41
N ILE A 89 -0.51 5.46 9.48
CA ILE A 89 -1.17 5.08 10.74
C ILE A 89 -0.22 4.20 11.56
N GLY A 90 0.37 3.17 10.95
CA GLY A 90 1.25 2.25 11.64
C GLY A 90 2.53 2.91 12.16
N LEU A 91 3.14 3.79 11.37
CA LEU A 91 4.30 4.60 11.78
C LEU A 91 3.97 5.48 12.98
N SER A 92 2.84 6.18 12.92
CA SER A 92 2.40 7.08 14.00
C SER A 92 2.17 6.30 15.30
N LEU A 93 1.41 5.20 15.23
CA LEU A 93 1.14 4.36 16.40
C LEU A 93 2.39 3.62 16.89
N GLY A 94 3.31 3.25 15.98
CA GLY A 94 4.57 2.59 16.31
C GLY A 94 5.52 3.51 17.07
N LEU A 95 5.60 4.78 16.66
CA LEU A 95 6.33 5.83 17.37
C LEU A 95 5.77 6.05 18.77
N ILE A 96 4.46 6.24 18.87
CA ILE A 96 3.78 6.46 20.17
C ILE A 96 4.01 5.25 21.09
N SER A 97 3.79 4.03 20.58
CA SER A 97 3.87 2.81 21.38
C SER A 97 5.28 2.34 21.73
N GLY A 98 6.29 2.76 20.97
CA GLY A 98 7.70 2.50 21.28
C GLY A 98 8.30 3.52 22.23
N TYR A 99 7.75 4.73 22.26
CA TYR A 99 8.30 5.81 23.06
C TYR A 99 7.64 5.92 24.44
N TRP A 100 6.32 5.76 24.54
CA TRP A 100 5.59 5.79 25.81
C TRP A 100 5.09 4.39 26.20
N ASP A 101 5.67 3.80 27.26
CA ASP A 101 5.39 2.42 27.64
C ASP A 101 3.93 2.18 28.07
N GLY A 102 3.29 3.14 28.77
CA GLY A 102 1.89 3.03 29.20
C GLY A 102 0.91 2.96 28.02
N LEU A 103 0.99 3.93 27.09
CA LEU A 103 0.20 3.92 25.85
C LEU A 103 0.60 2.75 24.95
N GLY A 104 1.88 2.37 24.97
CA GLY A 104 2.41 1.28 24.17
C GLY A 104 1.78 -0.06 24.49
N PHE A 105 1.49 -0.35 25.76
CA PHE A 105 0.78 -1.58 26.14
C PHE A 105 -0.61 -1.64 25.50
N ALA A 106 -1.40 -0.57 25.62
CA ALA A 106 -2.76 -0.52 25.07
C ALA A 106 -2.77 -0.63 23.53
N ILE A 107 -1.86 0.08 22.85
CA ILE A 107 -1.72 0.02 21.39
C ILE A 107 -1.33 -1.40 20.95
N MET A 108 -0.41 -2.06 21.66
CA MET A 108 -0.01 -3.43 21.33
C MET A 108 -1.13 -4.44 21.56
N ARG A 109 -1.98 -4.27 22.57
CA ARG A 109 -3.19 -5.09 22.73
C ARG A 109 -4.13 -4.98 21.53
N MET A 110 -4.35 -3.78 21.02
CA MET A 110 -5.12 -3.58 19.79
C MET A 110 -4.44 -4.22 18.59
N VAL A 111 -3.13 -4.05 18.43
CA VAL A 111 -2.36 -4.68 17.34
C VAL A 111 -2.47 -6.22 17.40
N ASP A 112 -2.32 -6.82 18.58
CA ASP A 112 -2.41 -8.27 18.76
C ASP A 112 -3.79 -8.80 18.37
N LEU A 113 -4.87 -8.08 18.71
CA LEU A 113 -6.24 -8.43 18.33
C LEU A 113 -6.43 -8.43 16.81
N PHE A 114 -5.93 -7.42 16.11
CA PHE A 114 -6.05 -7.34 14.65
C PHE A 114 -5.18 -8.39 13.94
N LEU A 115 -3.99 -8.69 14.47
CA LEU A 115 -3.07 -9.68 13.90
C LEU A 115 -3.52 -11.12 14.12
N ALA A 116 -4.34 -11.38 15.15
CA ALA A 116 -4.91 -12.70 15.41
C ALA A 116 -5.92 -13.12 14.33
N ILE A 117 -6.54 -12.15 13.65
CA ILE A 117 -7.56 -12.41 12.63
C ILE A 117 -6.89 -12.59 11.27
N PRO A 118 -7.19 -13.67 10.52
CA PRO A 118 -6.74 -13.83 9.14
C PRO A 118 -7.29 -12.71 8.25
N ARG A 119 -6.43 -11.77 7.86
CA ARG A 119 -6.80 -10.57 7.09
C ARG A 119 -7.50 -10.91 5.78
N PHE A 120 -6.93 -11.80 4.97
CA PHE A 120 -7.45 -12.07 3.63
C PHE A 120 -8.83 -12.74 3.64
N PRO A 121 -9.09 -13.80 4.45
CA PRO A 121 -10.44 -14.33 4.65
C PRO A 121 -11.46 -13.29 5.10
N LEU A 122 -11.07 -12.36 5.99
CA LEU A 122 -11.97 -11.31 6.44
C LEU A 122 -12.33 -10.33 5.31
N ILE A 123 -11.36 -9.97 4.46
CA ILE A 123 -11.63 -9.11 3.30
C ILE A 123 -12.57 -9.80 2.31
N ILE A 124 -12.39 -11.10 2.04
CA ILE A 124 -13.31 -11.90 1.20
C ILE A 124 -14.72 -11.86 1.79
N LEU A 125 -14.84 -12.15 3.10
CA LEU A 125 -16.14 -12.13 3.79
C LEU A 125 -16.81 -10.77 3.61
N MET A 126 -16.07 -9.68 3.85
CA MET A 126 -16.61 -8.35 3.71
C MET A 126 -16.97 -7.98 2.27
N ALA A 127 -16.16 -8.37 1.29
CA ALA A 127 -16.45 -8.16 -0.14
C ALA A 127 -17.67 -8.96 -0.62
N ALA A 128 -17.99 -10.09 0.02
CA ALA A 128 -19.19 -10.87 -0.28
C ALA A 128 -20.47 -10.26 0.31
N PHE A 129 -20.39 -9.57 1.45
CA PHE A 129 -21.56 -8.97 2.13
C PHE A 129 -21.78 -7.50 1.79
N LEU A 130 -20.72 -6.75 1.50
CA LEU A 130 -20.81 -5.36 1.08
C LEU A 130 -20.61 -5.25 -0.42
N ARG A 131 -21.26 -4.28 -1.06
CA ARG A 131 -21.03 -4.00 -2.48
C ARG A 131 -19.54 -3.66 -2.70
N PRO A 132 -18.82 -4.43 -3.54
CA PRO A 132 -17.44 -4.15 -3.91
C PRO A 132 -17.33 -2.75 -4.53
N GLY A 133 -16.16 -2.14 -4.33
CA GLY A 133 -15.86 -0.84 -4.89
C GLY A 133 -14.71 -0.17 -4.16
N LEU A 134 -14.14 0.85 -4.81
CA LEU A 134 -12.95 1.56 -4.35
C LEU A 134 -13.00 1.95 -2.86
N LYS A 135 -14.10 2.58 -2.41
CA LYS A 135 -14.21 3.08 -1.03
C LYS A 135 -14.25 1.96 0.00
N THR A 136 -15.01 0.91 -0.27
CA THR A 136 -15.20 -0.24 0.63
C THR A 136 -13.90 -1.03 0.76
N LEU A 137 -13.25 -1.35 -0.36
CA LEU A 137 -11.97 -2.05 -0.36
C LEU A 137 -10.86 -1.21 0.29
N LEU A 138 -10.78 0.09 -0.03
CA LEU A 138 -9.82 1.01 0.59
C LEU A 138 -9.97 1.03 2.11
N LEU A 139 -11.20 1.13 2.62
CA LEU A 139 -11.49 1.11 4.06
C LEU A 139 -10.94 -0.17 4.71
N PHE A 140 -11.23 -1.34 4.15
CA PHE A 140 -10.79 -2.61 4.73
C PHE A 140 -9.28 -2.79 4.66
N PHE A 141 -8.67 -2.48 3.51
CA PHE A 141 -7.22 -2.55 3.41
C PHE A 141 -6.54 -1.63 4.42
N VAL A 142 -7.03 -0.40 4.59
CA VAL A 142 -6.48 0.54 5.57
C VAL A 142 -6.67 0.03 7.00
N LEU A 143 -7.88 -0.39 7.34
CA LEU A 143 -8.28 -0.84 8.68
C LEU A 143 -7.49 -2.07 9.15
N PHE A 144 -7.09 -2.96 8.24
CA PHE A 144 -6.37 -4.19 8.58
C PHE A 144 -4.86 -4.16 8.23
N GLY A 145 -4.38 -3.13 7.54
CA GLY A 145 -2.98 -3.05 7.06
C GLY A 145 -1.99 -2.42 8.05
N TRP A 146 -2.44 -1.51 8.91
CA TRP A 146 -1.58 -0.78 9.85
C TRP A 146 -0.85 -1.61 10.94
N PRO A 147 -1.39 -2.71 11.50
CA PRO A 147 -0.83 -3.33 12.71
C PRO A 147 0.59 -3.88 12.54
N ARG A 148 0.91 -4.47 11.38
CA ARG A 148 2.25 -5.02 11.10
C ARG A 148 3.32 -3.92 11.09
N THR A 149 3.00 -2.77 10.52
CA THR A 149 3.88 -1.60 10.50
C THR A 149 4.07 -1.05 11.91
N THR A 150 2.99 -0.94 12.71
CA THR A 150 3.08 -0.51 14.12
C THR A 150 4.05 -1.35 14.92
N ARG A 151 3.91 -2.69 14.84
CA ARG A 151 4.76 -3.62 15.60
C ARG A 151 6.24 -3.48 15.23
N LEU A 152 6.53 -3.36 13.93
CA LEU A 152 7.90 -3.24 13.45
C LEU A 152 8.53 -1.90 13.84
N VAL A 153 7.81 -0.79 13.61
CA VAL A 153 8.29 0.54 14.00
C VAL A 153 8.50 0.60 15.52
N ARG A 154 7.57 0.06 16.32
CA ARG A 154 7.74 -0.02 17.78
C ARG A 154 9.05 -0.72 18.16
N SER A 155 9.35 -1.88 17.57
CA SER A 155 10.60 -2.59 17.88
C SER A 155 11.85 -1.76 17.56
N GLN A 156 11.83 -1.00 16.45
CA GLN A 156 12.92 -0.08 16.12
C GLN A 156 13.03 1.03 17.16
N ILE A 157 11.92 1.66 17.55
CA ILE A 157 11.91 2.78 18.49
C ILE A 157 12.36 2.36 19.89
N LEU A 158 11.98 1.16 20.34
CA LEU A 158 12.47 0.62 21.61
C LEU A 158 14.00 0.47 21.62
N SER A 159 14.62 0.11 20.50
CA SER A 159 16.07 0.07 20.40
C SER A 159 16.70 1.45 20.23
N GLU A 160 16.11 2.32 19.42
CA GLU A 160 16.65 3.67 19.17
C GLU A 160 16.58 4.59 20.41
N ARG A 161 15.54 4.44 21.24
CA ARG A 161 15.38 5.28 22.45
C ARG A 161 16.44 5.04 23.52
N GLU A 162 17.13 3.91 23.47
CA GLU A 162 18.20 3.52 24.41
C GLU A 162 19.60 3.93 23.90
N ARG A 163 19.69 4.59 22.74
CA ARG A 163 20.97 5.04 22.19
C ARG A 163 21.42 6.35 22.84
N GLY A 164 22.73 6.47 23.08
CA GLY A 164 23.31 7.63 23.77
C GLY A 164 23.06 9.00 23.14
N TYR A 165 22.72 9.09 21.84
CA TYR A 165 22.32 10.37 21.24
C TYR A 165 20.96 10.87 21.76
N VAL A 166 20.06 9.96 22.13
CA VAL A 166 18.75 10.29 22.74
C VAL A 166 18.95 10.81 24.15
N ASP A 167 19.83 10.16 24.92
CA ASP A 167 20.18 10.61 26.26
C ASP A 167 20.89 11.97 26.23
N ALA A 168 21.82 12.18 25.30
CA ALA A 168 22.44 13.48 25.09
C ALA A 168 21.42 14.57 24.73
N ALA A 169 20.44 14.26 23.88
CA ALA A 169 19.36 15.21 23.56
C ALA A 169 18.51 15.57 24.78
N ARG A 170 18.19 14.58 25.64
CA ARG A 170 17.48 14.81 26.91
C ARG A 170 18.28 15.67 27.87
N LEU A 171 19.58 15.43 28.02
CA LEU A 171 20.47 16.21 28.91
C LEU A 171 20.57 17.68 28.51
N VAL A 172 20.46 17.98 27.21
CA VAL A 172 20.45 19.36 26.68
C VAL A 172 19.04 19.99 26.75
N GLY A 173 18.07 19.30 27.35
CA GLY A 173 16.71 19.82 27.57
C GLY A 173 15.80 19.74 26.34
N ALA A 174 16.06 18.85 25.38
CA ALA A 174 15.16 18.63 24.26
C ALA A 174 13.82 18.03 24.76
N SER A 175 12.71 18.61 24.29
CA SER A 175 11.39 18.04 24.59
C SER A 175 11.20 16.68 23.92
N GLU A 176 10.37 15.84 24.52
CA GLU A 176 10.01 14.51 24.04
C GLU A 176 9.52 14.54 22.56
N LEU A 177 8.68 15.52 22.23
CA LEU A 177 8.20 15.76 20.85
C LEU A 177 9.32 16.14 19.88
N ARG A 178 10.32 16.90 20.34
CA ARG A 178 11.49 17.26 19.53
C ARG A 178 12.34 16.02 19.25
N ILE A 179 12.53 15.16 20.24
CA ILE A 179 13.27 13.90 20.10
C ILE A 179 12.55 12.99 19.09
N LEU A 180 11.24 12.83 19.21
CA LEU A 180 10.44 12.07 18.27
C LEU A 180 10.54 12.62 16.85
N ALA A 181 10.25 13.90 16.65
CA ALA A 181 10.18 14.48 15.30
C ALA A 181 11.55 14.61 14.60
N ARG A 182 12.63 14.87 15.34
CA ARG A 182 13.96 15.13 14.75
C ARG A 182 14.91 13.94 14.77
N HIS A 183 14.67 12.93 15.61
CA HIS A 183 15.57 11.78 15.73
C HIS A 183 14.87 10.46 15.41
N LEU A 184 13.78 10.15 16.11
CA LEU A 184 13.14 8.82 16.01
C LEU A 184 12.25 8.63 14.77
N LEU A 185 11.52 9.68 14.36
CA LEU A 185 10.74 9.64 13.13
C LEU A 185 11.65 9.52 11.89
N PRO A 186 12.70 10.36 11.72
CA PRO A 186 13.63 10.20 10.60
C PRO A 186 14.33 8.84 10.56
N SER A 187 14.70 8.27 11.72
CA SER A 187 15.36 6.96 11.78
C SER A 187 14.44 5.80 11.40
N SER A 188 13.13 5.96 11.55
CA SER A 188 12.12 4.95 11.19
C SER A 188 11.55 5.08 9.78
N ILE A 189 11.90 6.13 9.02
CA ILE A 189 11.49 6.28 7.61
C ILE A 189 11.96 5.11 6.73
N PRO A 190 13.23 4.66 6.78
CA PRO A 190 13.70 3.58 5.90
C PRO A 190 12.92 2.28 6.10
N ILE A 191 12.67 1.88 7.33
CA ILE A 191 11.92 0.66 7.62
C ILE A 191 10.43 0.82 7.28
N SER A 192 9.87 2.02 7.46
CA SER A 192 8.50 2.36 7.05
C SER A 192 8.33 2.28 5.53
N LEU A 193 9.33 2.70 4.75
CA LEU A 193 9.30 2.57 3.30
C LEU A 193 9.27 1.11 2.83
N VAL A 194 10.02 0.23 3.50
CA VAL A 194 9.94 -1.21 3.22
C VAL A 194 8.53 -1.73 3.51
N ARG A 195 7.93 -1.32 4.62
CA ARG A 195 6.55 -1.69 4.96
C ARG A 195 5.54 -1.18 3.96
N PHE A 196 5.69 0.05 3.48
CA PHE A 196 4.87 0.61 2.41
C PHE A 196 4.90 -0.26 1.15
N ILE A 197 6.09 -0.68 0.70
CA ILE A 197 6.24 -1.52 -0.50
C ILE A 197 5.56 -2.89 -0.29
N MET A 198 5.79 -3.53 0.86
CA MET A 198 5.16 -4.82 1.16
C MET A 198 3.64 -4.72 1.27
N GLU A 199 3.13 -3.62 1.82
CA GLU A 199 1.70 -3.37 1.93
C GLU A 199 1.08 -3.13 0.55
N PHE A 200 1.72 -2.32 -0.29
CA PHE A 200 1.32 -2.09 -1.68
C PHE A 200 1.22 -3.40 -2.47
N GLN A 201 2.26 -4.24 -2.37
CA GLN A 201 2.28 -5.57 -2.99
C GLN A 201 1.12 -6.45 -2.50
N HIS A 202 0.89 -6.48 -1.19
CA HIS A 202 -0.17 -7.29 -0.61
C HIS A 202 -1.56 -6.83 -1.06
N VAL A 203 -1.82 -5.52 -1.12
CA VAL A 203 -3.11 -4.97 -1.55
C VAL A 203 -3.38 -5.31 -3.01
N ILE A 204 -2.40 -5.17 -3.91
CA ILE A 204 -2.58 -5.54 -5.33
C ILE A 204 -2.91 -7.03 -5.49
N LEU A 205 -2.18 -7.91 -4.80
CA LEU A 205 -2.44 -9.35 -4.88
C LEU A 205 -3.79 -9.72 -4.29
N ALA A 206 -4.18 -9.06 -3.20
CA ALA A 206 -5.45 -9.31 -2.55
C ALA A 206 -6.62 -8.82 -3.40
N GLU A 207 -6.52 -7.61 -3.97
CA GLU A 207 -7.54 -7.06 -4.87
C GLU A 207 -7.69 -7.93 -6.13
N SER A 208 -6.59 -8.28 -6.79
CA SER A 208 -6.62 -9.21 -7.93
C SER A 208 -7.25 -10.56 -7.56
N GLY A 209 -6.97 -11.08 -6.36
CA GLY A 209 -7.59 -12.31 -5.86
C GLY A 209 -9.10 -12.18 -5.62
N LEU A 210 -9.58 -11.01 -5.17
CA LEU A 210 -11.01 -10.75 -5.03
C LEU A 210 -11.69 -10.65 -6.39
N SER A 211 -11.07 -9.94 -7.33
CA SER A 211 -11.56 -9.81 -8.72
C SER A 211 -11.65 -11.17 -9.41
N PHE A 212 -10.66 -12.05 -9.22
CA PHE A 212 -10.73 -13.43 -9.70
C PHE A 212 -11.88 -14.26 -9.08
N LEU A 213 -12.25 -13.98 -7.83
CA LEU A 213 -13.36 -14.65 -7.14
C LEU A 213 -14.74 -14.05 -7.50
N GLY A 214 -14.80 -13.07 -8.40
CA GLY A 214 -16.03 -12.33 -8.69
C GLY A 214 -16.49 -11.43 -7.55
N LEU A 215 -15.57 -11.08 -6.65
CA LEU A 215 -15.77 -10.16 -5.51
C LEU A 215 -15.02 -8.83 -5.70
N GLY A 216 -14.31 -8.69 -6.83
CA GLY A 216 -13.89 -7.39 -7.35
C GLY A 216 -15.03 -6.73 -8.12
N ASP A 217 -14.77 -5.53 -8.63
CA ASP A 217 -15.74 -4.64 -9.29
C ASP A 217 -16.74 -5.35 -10.22
#